data_AF-A0A267K749-F1
#
_entry.id   AF-A0A267K749-F1
#
_cell.length_a   1.000
_cell.length_b   1.000
_cell.length_c   1.000
_cell.angle_alpha   90.00
_cell.angle_beta   90.00
_cell.angle_gamma   90.00
#
_symmetry.space_group_name_H-M   'P 1'
#
loop_
_entity.id
_entity.type
_entity.pdbx_description
1 polymer ?
#
loop_
_entity_poly.entity_id
_entity_poly.type
_entity_poly.pdbx_seq_one_letter_code
_entity_poly.pdbx_strand_id
1 'polypeptide(L)'
;RGGSNVTHAYKTVMATDDRVTCMGTGIDTRSVMFPVVTCVNQCIARGPVRYLTIDNQEHTLEQGSLTADNIQAVYHDGFVYTLAYFRSRPTVTIEVKSRSGAWSDININGSPYTVTLPVFSLCIHHQKGENGSYCYSVSPSEDLLDGALLPTATVFEAGMADEHIVYDGEAVMVSCFDAELTRRWAQEAGHGFYPEQPCVYIAEQQDAQVKLTCADPTQTLENLAFVIKADERGTPLVRLVVRLPQGDERGRSVTVNFLID
;
A
#
# COMPACT_ATOMS: atom_id res chain seq x y z
N ARG A 1 5.66 -26.34 20.11
CA ARG A 1 5.28 -24.99 20.59
C ARG A 1 4.77 -24.25 19.37
N GLY A 2 3.46 -24.03 19.27
CA GLY A 2 2.86 -23.37 18.11
C GLY A 2 3.20 -21.88 18.13
N GLY A 3 4.04 -21.44 17.22
CA GLY A 3 4.13 -20.01 16.90
C GLY A 3 2.92 -19.62 16.08
N SER A 4 2.27 -18.51 16.40
CA SER A 4 1.24 -17.93 15.54
C SER A 4 1.89 -17.23 14.35
N ASN A 5 1.25 -17.33 13.19
CA ASN A 5 1.54 -16.49 12.05
C ASN A 5 1.03 -15.07 12.32
N VAL A 6 1.47 -14.08 11.54
CA VAL A 6 0.79 -12.77 11.48
C VAL A 6 -0.64 -13.03 11.00
N THR A 7 -1.63 -12.67 11.81
CA THR A 7 -3.05 -12.84 11.47
C THR A 7 -3.74 -11.53 11.12
N HIS A 8 -3.06 -10.39 11.29
CA HIS A 8 -3.62 -9.07 11.06
C HIS A 8 -2.60 -8.18 10.35
N ALA A 9 -2.98 -7.70 9.16
CA ALA A 9 -2.27 -6.67 8.39
C ALA A 9 -3.22 -6.13 7.33
N TYR A 10 -3.43 -4.82 7.31
CA TYR A 10 -4.15 -4.14 6.24
C TYR A 10 -3.18 -3.83 5.13
N LYS A 11 -3.54 -4.12 3.88
CA LYS A 11 -2.66 -3.97 2.72
C LYS A 11 -3.46 -3.35 1.58
N THR A 12 -2.98 -2.24 1.06
CA THR A 12 -3.58 -1.55 -0.08
C THR A 12 -2.57 -1.41 -1.20
N VAL A 13 -3.07 -1.56 -2.43
CA VAL A 13 -2.35 -1.25 -3.67
C VAL A 13 -3.18 -0.19 -4.39
N MET A 14 -2.56 0.94 -4.71
CA MET A 14 -3.17 2.02 -5.48
C MET A 14 -2.36 2.22 -6.74
N ALA A 15 -3.01 2.15 -7.89
CA ALA A 15 -2.36 2.25 -9.20
C ALA A 15 -2.79 3.54 -9.89
N THR A 16 -1.80 4.32 -10.31
CA THR A 16 -1.94 5.48 -11.21
C THR A 16 -1.29 5.13 -12.55
N ASP A 17 -1.35 6.05 -13.49
CA ASP A 17 -0.78 5.84 -14.83
C ASP A 17 0.74 5.61 -14.82
N ASP A 18 1.44 6.23 -13.87
CA ASP A 18 2.91 6.26 -13.80
C ASP A 18 3.51 5.36 -12.71
N ARG A 19 2.72 4.89 -11.74
CA ARG A 19 3.24 4.11 -10.62
C ARG A 19 2.19 3.26 -9.91
N VAL A 20 2.69 2.36 -9.08
CA VAL A 20 1.90 1.64 -8.08
C VAL A 20 2.40 2.02 -6.70
N THR A 21 1.51 2.47 -5.82
CA THR A 21 1.79 2.76 -4.42
C THR A 21 1.20 1.67 -3.53
N CYS A 22 2.04 1.08 -2.70
CA CYS A 22 1.70 -0.02 -1.81
C CYS A 22 1.86 0.42 -0.35
N MET A 23 0.78 0.30 0.41
CA MET A 23 0.75 0.62 1.83
C MET A 23 0.35 -0.60 2.65
N GLY A 24 0.85 -0.65 3.87
CA GLY A 24 0.32 -1.57 4.86
C GLY A 24 0.49 -1.07 6.28
N THR A 25 -0.47 -1.42 7.12
CA THR A 25 -0.55 -1.05 8.54
C THR A 25 -1.14 -2.22 9.33
N GLY A 26 -1.17 -2.09 10.66
CA GLY A 26 -1.78 -3.12 11.50
C GLY A 26 -0.96 -4.41 11.59
N ILE A 27 0.33 -4.40 11.20
CA ILE A 27 1.18 -5.58 11.12
C ILE A 27 1.59 -5.98 12.54
N ASP A 28 0.80 -6.84 13.20
CA ASP A 28 1.05 -7.23 14.58
C ASP A 28 2.16 -8.28 14.70
N THR A 29 3.33 -7.84 15.18
CA THR A 29 4.51 -8.71 15.38
C THR A 29 4.73 -9.08 16.85
N ARG A 30 3.75 -8.86 17.74
CA ARG A 30 3.91 -9.12 19.19
C ARG A 30 3.86 -10.60 19.56
N SER A 31 3.04 -11.37 18.85
CA SER A 31 2.82 -12.80 19.12
C SER A 31 3.65 -13.74 18.23
N VAL A 32 4.32 -13.20 17.21
CA VAL A 32 5.00 -14.01 16.19
C VAL A 32 6.37 -14.51 16.65
N MET A 33 6.69 -15.73 16.25
CA MET A 33 7.95 -16.39 16.59
C MET A 33 9.08 -16.07 15.61
N PHE A 34 8.75 -15.89 14.33
CA PHE A 34 9.69 -15.70 13.24
C PHE A 34 9.73 -14.24 12.78
N PRO A 35 10.83 -13.80 12.11
CA PRO A 35 10.88 -12.50 11.48
C PRO A 35 9.72 -12.28 10.51
N VAL A 36 9.16 -11.09 10.53
CA VAL A 36 8.07 -10.69 9.63
C VAL A 36 8.65 -9.74 8.59
N VAL A 37 8.41 -10.07 7.32
CA VAL A 37 8.86 -9.27 6.19
C VAL A 37 7.70 -8.97 5.24
N THR A 38 7.74 -7.80 4.61
CA THR A 38 6.97 -7.53 3.40
C THR A 38 7.92 -7.61 2.21
N CYS A 39 7.71 -8.61 1.37
CA CYS A 39 8.44 -8.73 0.10
C CYS A 39 7.86 -7.72 -0.89
N VAL A 40 8.70 -6.78 -1.32
CA VAL A 40 8.36 -5.77 -2.34
C VAL A 40 8.42 -6.41 -3.72
N ASN A 41 9.48 -7.16 -4.00
CA ASN A 41 9.60 -7.96 -5.22
C ASN A 41 10.52 -9.18 -4.99
N GLN A 42 10.27 -10.25 -5.76
CA GLN A 42 11.14 -11.41 -5.87
C GLN A 42 11.04 -11.96 -7.30
N CYS A 43 12.04 -11.69 -8.12
CA CYS A 43 12.04 -12.04 -9.54
C CYS A 43 13.41 -12.53 -10.01
N ILE A 44 13.49 -13.03 -11.24
CA ILE A 44 14.78 -13.41 -11.84
C ILE A 44 15.62 -12.14 -11.95
N ALA A 45 16.84 -12.17 -11.43
CA ALA A 45 17.74 -11.03 -11.53
C ALA A 45 18.17 -10.82 -12.99
N ARG A 46 17.83 -9.65 -13.54
CA ARG A 46 18.29 -9.14 -14.84
C ARG A 46 19.01 -7.81 -14.65
N GLY A 47 20.24 -7.71 -15.15
CA GLY A 47 21.06 -6.49 -15.05
C GLY A 47 21.52 -6.16 -13.62
N PRO A 48 22.22 -5.02 -13.46
CA PRO A 48 22.71 -4.58 -12.17
C PRO A 48 21.57 -4.12 -11.26
N VAL A 49 21.72 -4.34 -9.96
CA VAL A 49 20.87 -3.72 -8.94
C VAL A 49 21.58 -2.48 -8.43
N ARG A 50 20.91 -1.34 -8.47
CA ARG A 50 21.42 -0.08 -7.92
C ARG A 50 20.55 0.35 -6.77
N TYR A 51 21.10 1.05 -5.79
CA TYR A 51 20.33 1.59 -4.69
C TYR A 51 20.83 2.96 -4.29
N LEU A 52 19.89 3.81 -3.89
CA LEU A 52 20.13 5.15 -3.38
C LEU A 52 19.93 5.15 -1.88
N THR A 53 20.90 5.70 -1.15
CA THR A 53 20.77 5.95 0.29
C THR A 53 20.17 7.34 0.56
N ILE A 54 19.69 7.54 1.77
CA ILE A 54 19.12 8.82 2.25
C ILE A 54 20.03 10.05 2.11
N ASP A 55 21.34 9.86 2.05
CA ASP A 55 22.34 10.91 1.82
C ASP A 55 22.63 11.11 0.33
N ASN A 56 21.74 10.59 -0.53
CA ASN A 56 21.79 10.64 -1.98
C ASN A 56 23.06 10.01 -2.56
N GLN A 57 23.60 8.97 -1.92
CA GLN A 57 24.70 8.19 -2.48
C GLN A 57 24.13 6.99 -3.25
N GLU A 58 24.51 6.88 -4.52
CA GLU A 58 24.18 5.75 -5.36
C GLU A 58 25.24 4.65 -5.23
N HIS A 59 24.77 3.42 -5.13
CA HIS A 59 25.60 2.23 -5.00
C HIS A 59 25.08 1.14 -5.93
N THR A 60 25.94 0.15 -6.22
CA THR A 60 25.58 -1.02 -7.04
C THR A 60 25.82 -2.30 -6.23
N LEU A 61 24.88 -3.23 -6.30
CA LEU A 61 24.97 -4.58 -5.74
C LEU A 61 24.89 -5.62 -6.86
N GLU A 62 26.05 -6.08 -7.32
CA GLU A 62 26.14 -7.11 -8.38
C GLU A 62 25.71 -8.50 -7.89
N GLN A 63 26.12 -8.88 -6.68
CA GLN A 63 25.80 -10.16 -6.06
C GLN A 63 25.85 -10.04 -4.54
N GLY A 64 25.09 -10.90 -3.86
CA GLY A 64 25.15 -11.07 -2.41
C GLY A 64 23.89 -10.56 -1.73
N SER A 65 24.05 -9.99 -0.54
CA SER A 65 22.95 -9.43 0.22
C SER A 65 23.44 -8.22 1.00
N LEU A 66 22.59 -7.20 1.05
CA LEU A 66 22.76 -6.01 1.86
C LEU A 66 21.51 -5.85 2.70
N THR A 67 21.68 -5.58 4.00
CA THR A 67 20.59 -5.16 4.88
C THR A 67 20.96 -3.83 5.51
N ALA A 68 20.12 -2.81 5.33
CA ALA A 68 20.36 -1.48 5.87
C ALA A 68 19.03 -0.74 6.13
N ASP A 69 19.07 0.26 7.00
CA ASP A 69 17.93 1.10 7.38
C ASP A 69 17.99 2.51 6.77
N ASN A 70 18.92 2.72 5.85
CA ASN A 70 19.18 4.00 5.17
C ASN A 70 18.98 3.92 3.65
N ILE A 71 18.41 2.84 3.13
CA ILE A 71 18.04 2.71 1.72
C ILE A 71 16.77 3.53 1.47
N GLN A 72 16.81 4.37 0.45
CA GLN A 72 15.70 5.22 0.02
C GLN A 72 15.03 4.69 -1.24
N ALA A 73 15.82 4.25 -2.22
CA ALA A 73 15.29 3.69 -3.46
C ALA A 73 16.18 2.56 -3.96
N VAL A 74 15.58 1.64 -4.72
CA VAL A 74 16.28 0.55 -5.40
C VAL A 74 15.88 0.55 -6.86
N TYR A 75 16.80 0.28 -7.76
CA TYR A 75 16.56 0.09 -9.18
C TYR A 75 16.84 -1.36 -9.55
N HIS A 76 15.92 -1.99 -10.28
CA HIS A 76 16.12 -3.31 -10.87
C HIS A 76 15.19 -3.52 -12.08
N ASP A 77 15.76 -4.00 -13.20
CA ASP A 77 15.03 -4.45 -14.41
C ASP A 77 14.01 -3.42 -14.97
N GLY A 78 14.41 -2.15 -15.03
CA GLY A 78 13.58 -1.05 -15.56
C GLY A 78 12.59 -0.45 -14.57
N PHE A 79 12.66 -0.84 -13.30
CA PHE A 79 11.80 -0.30 -12.23
C PHE A 79 12.60 0.34 -11.12
N VAL A 80 12.07 1.45 -10.59
CA VAL A 80 12.51 2.07 -9.34
C VAL A 80 11.50 1.76 -8.24
N TYR A 81 12.00 1.24 -7.13
CA TYR A 81 11.26 0.96 -5.90
C TYR A 81 11.61 2.04 -4.88
N THR A 82 10.74 3.02 -4.69
CA THR A 82 10.95 4.08 -3.69
C THR A 82 10.32 3.69 -2.37
N LEU A 83 11.09 3.80 -1.28
CA LEU A 83 10.66 3.48 0.08
C LEU A 83 10.28 4.77 0.82
N ALA A 84 9.08 4.81 1.37
CA ALA A 84 8.61 5.95 2.14
C ALA A 84 8.94 5.82 3.62
N TYR A 85 9.20 6.95 4.28
CA TYR A 85 9.35 7.05 5.73
C TYR A 85 8.04 7.47 6.36
N PHE A 86 7.40 6.58 7.14
CA PHE A 86 6.12 6.88 7.80
C PHE A 86 6.28 7.17 9.29
N ARG A 87 6.85 6.23 10.06
CA ARG A 87 7.07 6.35 11.52
C ARG A 87 8.50 6.04 11.94
N SER A 88 9.08 5.05 11.27
CA SER A 88 10.46 4.64 11.43
C SER A 88 11.04 4.39 10.05
N ARG A 89 12.37 4.39 9.98
CA ARG A 89 13.05 4.01 8.75
C ARG A 89 12.94 2.50 8.57
N PRO A 90 12.44 2.02 7.43
CA PRO A 90 12.36 0.59 7.21
C PRO A 90 13.78 0.02 7.13
N THR A 91 14.04 -1.04 7.88
CA THR A 91 15.19 -1.90 7.59
C THR A 91 14.84 -2.72 6.36
N VAL A 92 15.68 -2.67 5.34
CA VAL A 92 15.43 -3.32 4.05
C VAL A 92 16.58 -4.26 3.71
N THR A 93 16.25 -5.43 3.18
CA THR A 93 17.21 -6.33 2.55
C THR A 93 17.06 -6.30 1.04
N ILE A 94 18.18 -6.08 0.36
CA ILE A 94 18.38 -6.33 -1.06
C ILE A 94 19.18 -7.61 -1.19
N GLU A 95 18.72 -8.59 -1.97
CA GLU A 95 19.48 -9.79 -2.31
C GLU A 95 19.58 -9.99 -3.81
N VAL A 96 20.76 -10.39 -4.27
CA VAL A 96 20.99 -10.92 -5.62
C VAL A 96 21.78 -12.21 -5.47
N LYS A 97 21.09 -13.36 -5.48
CA LYS A 97 21.70 -14.66 -5.19
C LYS A 97 21.14 -15.75 -6.09
N SER A 98 21.97 -16.75 -6.40
CA SER A 98 21.49 -17.97 -7.03
C SER A 98 20.52 -18.71 -6.08
N ARG A 99 19.39 -19.15 -6.63
CA ARG A 99 18.41 -20.00 -5.98
C ARG A 99 18.24 -21.26 -6.82
N SER A 100 18.09 -22.39 -6.14
CA SER A 100 17.97 -23.70 -6.75
C SER A 100 16.75 -24.42 -6.21
N GLY A 101 16.05 -25.15 -7.07
CA GLY A 101 14.93 -26.01 -6.70
C GLY A 101 14.51 -26.90 -7.85
N ALA A 102 13.78 -27.97 -7.55
CA ALA A 102 13.19 -28.84 -8.57
C ALA A 102 11.68 -28.60 -8.67
N TRP A 103 11.10 -28.83 -9.84
CA TRP A 103 9.64 -28.76 -9.99
C TRP A 103 8.95 -29.82 -9.14
N SER A 104 9.60 -30.96 -8.92
CA SER A 104 9.13 -32.02 -8.01
C SER A 104 8.92 -31.56 -6.57
N ASP A 105 9.60 -30.50 -6.12
CA ASP A 105 9.50 -29.99 -4.74
C ASP A 105 8.16 -29.30 -4.47
N ILE A 106 7.51 -28.77 -5.52
CA ILE A 106 6.25 -28.01 -5.44
C ILE A 106 5.11 -28.64 -6.23
N ASN A 107 5.40 -29.64 -7.06
CA ASN A 107 4.42 -30.36 -7.88
C ASN A 107 4.83 -31.82 -7.99
N ILE A 108 3.98 -32.74 -7.53
CA ILE A 108 4.26 -34.19 -7.49
C ILE A 108 4.61 -34.79 -8.86
N ASN A 109 4.10 -34.21 -9.95
CA ASN A 109 4.40 -34.66 -11.33
C ASN A 109 5.50 -33.82 -12.00
N GLY A 110 6.14 -32.94 -11.24
CA GLY A 110 7.21 -32.08 -11.70
C GLY A 110 8.51 -32.85 -11.96
N SER A 111 9.34 -32.30 -12.85
CA SER A 111 10.67 -32.83 -13.09
C SER A 111 11.53 -32.78 -11.81
N PRO A 112 12.30 -33.84 -11.50
CA PRO A 112 13.22 -33.86 -10.36
C PRO A 112 14.53 -33.13 -10.62
N TYR A 113 14.77 -32.64 -11.84
CA TYR A 113 16.01 -31.94 -12.15
C TYR A 113 16.02 -30.55 -11.51
N THR A 114 17.09 -30.27 -10.77
CA THR A 114 17.31 -28.96 -10.15
C THR A 114 17.56 -27.90 -11.21
N VAL A 115 16.79 -26.83 -11.15
CA VAL A 115 17.01 -25.59 -11.91
C VAL A 115 17.65 -24.58 -10.98
N THR A 116 18.67 -23.85 -11.45
CA THR A 116 19.33 -22.78 -10.70
C THR A 116 19.24 -21.47 -11.48
N LEU A 117 18.72 -20.41 -10.85
CA LEU A 117 18.57 -19.09 -11.44
C LEU A 117 19.05 -18.00 -10.46
N PRO A 118 19.61 -16.88 -10.96
CA PRO A 118 19.85 -15.72 -10.12
C PRO A 118 18.52 -15.04 -9.78
N VAL A 119 18.30 -14.73 -8.51
CA VAL A 119 17.07 -14.13 -8.00
C VAL A 119 17.39 -12.81 -7.31
N PHE A 120 16.67 -11.76 -7.71
CA PHE A 120 16.59 -10.49 -7.01
C PHE A 120 15.46 -10.57 -5.99
N SER A 121 15.74 -10.13 -4.75
CA SER A 121 14.72 -9.96 -3.72
C SER A 121 14.88 -8.60 -3.05
N LEU A 122 13.75 -7.92 -2.83
CA LEU A 122 13.66 -6.70 -2.04
C LEU A 122 12.63 -6.90 -0.94
N CYS A 123 13.04 -6.79 0.33
CA CYS A 123 12.19 -7.07 1.48
C CYS A 123 12.32 -6.00 2.56
N ILE A 124 11.19 -5.51 3.04
CA ILE A 124 11.08 -4.63 4.21
C ILE A 124 10.90 -5.49 5.47
N HIS A 125 11.70 -5.24 6.49
CA HIS A 125 11.62 -5.93 7.78
C HIS A 125 10.74 -5.17 8.76
N HIS A 126 9.91 -5.91 9.49
CA HIS A 126 9.10 -5.41 10.60
C HIS A 126 9.74 -5.85 11.91
N GLN A 127 9.97 -4.91 12.82
CA GLN A 127 10.60 -5.19 14.11
C GLN A 127 9.67 -6.08 14.94
N LYS A 128 10.25 -6.92 15.79
CA LYS A 128 9.46 -7.77 16.69
C LYS A 128 8.88 -6.93 17.84
N GLY A 129 7.61 -7.16 18.17
CA GLY A 129 6.95 -6.49 19.30
C GLY A 129 6.27 -5.17 18.93
N GLU A 130 6.13 -4.85 17.65
CA GLU A 130 5.52 -3.61 17.18
C GLU A 130 4.17 -3.83 16.49
N ASN A 131 3.47 -2.72 16.22
CA ASN A 131 2.40 -2.65 15.23
C ASN A 131 2.99 -1.99 13.97
N GLY A 132 3.47 -2.83 13.06
CA GLY A 132 4.32 -2.43 11.94
C GLY A 132 3.52 -1.81 10.80
N SER A 133 4.26 -1.12 9.93
CA SER A 133 3.71 -0.49 8.73
C SER A 133 4.76 -0.43 7.63
N TYR A 134 4.32 -0.31 6.39
CA TYR A 134 5.19 -0.02 5.25
C TYR A 134 4.48 0.92 4.27
N CYS A 135 5.27 1.66 3.51
CA CYS A 135 4.82 2.36 2.32
C CYS A 135 5.97 2.36 1.31
N TYR A 136 5.68 1.94 0.09
CA TYR A 136 6.63 1.98 -1.02
C TYR A 136 5.87 2.22 -2.33
N SER A 137 6.56 2.74 -3.34
CA SER A 137 6.03 2.80 -4.70
C SER A 137 6.94 2.07 -5.68
N VAL A 138 6.36 1.68 -6.81
CA VAL A 138 7.05 1.06 -7.94
C VAL A 138 6.69 1.83 -9.18
N SER A 139 7.68 2.36 -9.89
CA SER A 139 7.49 3.06 -11.16
C SER A 139 8.46 2.53 -12.21
N PRO A 140 8.05 2.49 -13.50
CA PRO A 140 8.97 2.27 -14.59
C PRO A 140 9.90 3.48 -14.71
N SER A 141 11.17 3.30 -14.40
CA SER A 141 12.20 4.36 -14.45
C SER A 141 13.60 3.75 -14.37
N GLU A 142 14.60 4.50 -14.81
CA GLU A 142 16.01 4.21 -14.58
C GLU A 142 16.68 5.20 -13.61
N ASP A 143 15.97 6.29 -13.26
CA ASP A 143 16.49 7.35 -12.40
C ASP A 143 16.03 7.17 -10.95
N LEU A 144 16.97 6.88 -10.06
CA LEU A 144 16.74 6.71 -8.63
C LEU A 144 16.33 8.02 -7.93
N LEU A 145 16.69 9.18 -8.50
CA LEU A 145 16.36 10.49 -7.94
C LEU A 145 14.97 10.97 -8.37
N ASP A 146 14.53 10.61 -9.59
CA ASP A 146 13.20 10.92 -10.10
C ASP A 146 12.10 10.27 -9.22
N GLY A 147 12.36 9.05 -8.75
CA GLY A 147 11.48 8.34 -7.82
C GLY A 147 11.48 8.86 -6.39
N ALA A 148 12.43 9.73 -5.99
CA ALA A 148 12.57 10.21 -4.61
C ALA A 148 11.48 11.20 -4.19
N LEU A 149 10.79 11.80 -5.17
CA LEU A 149 9.57 12.56 -4.95
C LEU A 149 8.40 11.59 -5.06
N LEU A 150 8.09 10.93 -3.94
CA LEU A 150 6.74 10.39 -3.81
C LEU A 150 5.79 11.59 -4.00
N PRO A 151 4.70 11.49 -4.80
CA PRO A 151 3.57 12.38 -4.62
C PRO A 151 3.23 12.38 -3.14
N THR A 152 2.47 13.37 -2.69
CA THR A 152 2.02 13.45 -1.30
C THR A 152 1.08 12.28 -0.99
N ALA A 153 1.65 11.07 -0.91
CA ALA A 153 1.12 9.86 -0.35
C ALA A 153 1.20 10.07 1.14
N THR A 154 0.36 10.97 1.62
CA THR A 154 0.07 11.07 3.02
C THR A 154 -0.76 9.85 3.33
N VAL A 155 -0.18 8.88 4.04
CA VAL A 155 -0.98 8.23 5.07
C VAL A 155 -1.35 9.38 6.00
N PHE A 156 -2.51 10.01 5.79
CA PHE A 156 -2.93 11.15 6.60
C PHE A 156 -2.76 10.75 8.05
N GLU A 157 -2.06 11.64 8.79
CA GLU A 157 -1.53 11.47 10.14
C GLU A 157 -2.62 11.30 11.22
N ALA A 158 -3.61 10.46 10.97
CA ALA A 158 -4.65 10.09 11.92
C ALA A 158 -4.20 8.95 12.85
N GLY A 159 -2.90 8.69 13.01
CA GLY A 159 -2.39 7.86 14.11
C GLY A 159 -2.88 6.40 14.21
N MET A 160 -3.79 5.93 13.37
CA MET A 160 -4.57 4.71 13.59
C MET A 160 -4.71 3.89 12.30
N ALA A 161 -4.97 2.61 12.45
CA ALA A 161 -4.53 1.54 11.56
C ALA A 161 -5.49 1.24 10.41
N ASP A 162 -6.32 2.20 9.99
CA ASP A 162 -7.61 1.83 9.41
C ASP A 162 -8.04 2.65 8.17
N GLU A 163 -7.21 3.57 7.69
CA GLU A 163 -7.34 4.12 6.34
C GLU A 163 -5.98 4.21 5.62
N HIS A 164 -5.99 3.91 4.32
CA HIS A 164 -4.87 4.19 3.43
C HIS A 164 -5.33 5.20 2.37
N ILE A 165 -4.58 6.28 2.18
CA ILE A 165 -4.92 7.40 1.28
C ILE A 165 -3.73 7.72 0.39
N VAL A 166 -3.97 7.94 -0.90
CA VAL A 166 -3.00 8.52 -1.85
C VAL A 166 -3.67 9.63 -2.61
N TYR A 167 -2.97 10.75 -2.74
CA TYR A 167 -3.31 11.82 -3.66
C TYR A 167 -2.24 11.92 -4.74
N ASP A 168 -2.65 11.89 -6.00
CA ASP A 168 -1.74 11.95 -7.15
C ASP A 168 -1.72 13.31 -7.86
N GLY A 169 -2.48 14.30 -7.35
CA GLY A 169 -2.66 15.61 -7.99
C GLY A 169 -4.03 15.77 -8.65
N GLU A 170 -4.66 14.68 -9.07
CA GLU A 170 -5.94 14.68 -9.79
C GLU A 170 -7.06 14.00 -8.98
N ALA A 171 -6.71 12.90 -8.32
CA ALA A 171 -7.64 12.08 -7.56
C ALA A 171 -7.11 11.74 -6.17
N VAL A 172 -8.05 11.59 -5.24
CA VAL A 172 -7.80 10.98 -3.94
C VAL A 172 -8.31 9.54 -3.97
N MET A 173 -7.42 8.59 -3.75
CA MET A 173 -7.73 7.17 -3.64
C MET A 173 -7.69 6.74 -2.19
N VAL A 174 -8.69 5.99 -1.73
CA VAL A 174 -8.84 5.63 -0.31
C VAL A 174 -9.26 4.17 -0.15
N SER A 175 -8.62 3.49 0.80
CA SER A 175 -9.13 2.26 1.42
C SER A 175 -9.50 2.56 2.86
N CYS A 176 -10.78 2.47 3.19
CA CYS A 176 -11.33 2.66 4.54
C CYS A 176 -11.66 1.29 5.14
N PHE A 177 -10.93 0.92 6.20
CA PHE A 177 -11.13 -0.32 6.96
C PHE A 177 -11.99 -0.10 8.21
N ASP A 178 -12.00 1.10 8.80
CA ASP A 178 -12.85 1.48 9.94
C ASP A 178 -13.40 2.92 9.79
N ALA A 179 -14.71 3.02 9.54
CA ALA A 179 -15.37 4.31 9.34
C ALA A 179 -15.58 5.13 10.62
N GLU A 180 -15.59 4.53 11.81
CA GLU A 180 -15.77 5.28 13.05
C GLU A 180 -14.53 6.13 13.37
N LEU A 181 -13.34 5.52 13.24
CA LEU A 181 -12.06 6.21 13.41
C LEU A 181 -11.87 7.28 12.35
N THR A 182 -12.20 6.95 11.09
CA THR A 182 -12.22 7.89 9.96
C THR A 182 -13.05 9.14 10.28
N ARG A 183 -14.28 8.95 10.77
CA ARG A 183 -15.16 10.05 11.16
C ARG A 183 -14.52 10.93 12.22
N ARG A 184 -13.95 10.36 13.30
CA ARG A 184 -13.33 11.14 14.38
C ARG A 184 -12.21 12.02 13.84
N TRP A 185 -11.37 11.48 12.96
CA TRP A 185 -10.28 12.25 12.37
C TRP A 185 -10.78 13.35 11.45
N ALA A 186 -11.74 13.06 10.57
CA ALA A 186 -12.31 14.07 9.68
C ALA A 186 -12.90 15.25 10.46
N GLN A 187 -13.49 14.99 11.63
CA GLN A 187 -13.95 16.03 12.55
C GLN A 187 -12.80 16.89 13.12
N GLU A 188 -11.71 16.25 13.57
CA GLU A 188 -10.53 16.97 14.09
C GLU A 188 -9.83 17.82 13.03
N ALA A 189 -9.79 17.33 11.78
CA ALA A 189 -9.17 18.01 10.66
C ALA A 189 -10.10 19.03 9.96
N GLY A 190 -11.37 19.13 10.37
CA GLY A 190 -12.37 20.01 9.74
C GLY A 190 -12.74 19.60 8.31
N HIS A 191 -12.54 18.33 7.95
CA HIS A 191 -12.87 17.80 6.63
C HIS A 191 -14.31 17.26 6.59
N GLY A 192 -15.08 17.72 5.59
CA GLY A 192 -16.48 17.34 5.42
C GLY A 192 -16.69 16.03 4.68
N PHE A 193 -15.67 15.49 3.99
CA PHE A 193 -15.80 14.34 3.09
C PHE A 193 -15.22 13.05 3.70
N TYR A 194 -16.09 12.13 4.13
CA TYR A 194 -15.67 10.82 4.67
C TYR A 194 -16.79 9.77 4.60
N PRO A 195 -16.46 8.48 4.45
CA PRO A 195 -17.44 7.40 4.45
C PRO A 195 -18.00 7.10 5.86
N GLU A 196 -19.25 6.63 5.92
CA GLU A 196 -19.88 6.13 7.17
C GLU A 196 -19.76 4.59 7.31
N GLN A 197 -19.22 3.89 6.31
CA GLN A 197 -18.95 2.45 6.32
C GLN A 197 -17.55 2.13 5.75
N PRO A 198 -16.90 1.02 6.16
CA PRO A 198 -15.70 0.52 5.48
C PRO A 198 -15.95 0.34 3.98
N CYS A 199 -15.05 0.86 3.16
CA CYS A 199 -15.21 0.88 1.71
C CYS A 199 -13.88 1.18 1.01
N VAL A 200 -13.89 1.13 -0.32
CA VAL A 200 -12.84 1.73 -1.14
C VAL A 200 -13.46 2.78 -2.05
N TYR A 201 -12.75 3.87 -2.27
CA TYR A 201 -13.23 4.91 -3.18
C TYR A 201 -12.10 5.69 -3.84
N ILE A 202 -12.43 6.29 -4.98
CA ILE A 202 -11.62 7.25 -5.73
C ILE A 202 -12.50 8.49 -5.91
N ALA A 203 -12.00 9.65 -5.50
CA ALA A 203 -12.67 10.93 -5.64
C ALA A 203 -11.82 11.86 -6.49
N GLU A 204 -12.35 12.28 -7.64
CA GLU A 204 -11.78 13.30 -8.52
C GLU A 204 -12.56 14.60 -8.30
N GLN A 205 -11.87 15.71 -8.01
CA GLN A 205 -12.51 17.01 -7.80
C GLN A 205 -12.07 18.01 -8.88
N GLN A 206 -13.04 18.64 -9.52
CA GLN A 206 -12.85 19.77 -10.42
C GLN A 206 -13.78 20.91 -10.00
N ASP A 207 -13.21 22.00 -9.50
CA ASP A 207 -13.94 23.10 -8.85
C ASP A 207 -14.87 22.59 -7.74
N ALA A 208 -16.18 22.78 -7.88
CA ALA A 208 -17.20 22.27 -6.95
C ALA A 208 -17.72 20.88 -7.31
N GLN A 209 -17.39 20.35 -8.50
CA GLN A 209 -17.86 19.05 -8.95
C GLN A 209 -16.94 17.94 -8.47
N VAL A 210 -17.53 16.90 -7.89
CA VAL A 210 -16.83 15.69 -7.48
C VAL A 210 -17.39 14.49 -8.24
N LYS A 211 -16.49 13.72 -8.83
CA LYS A 211 -16.75 12.40 -9.39
C LYS A 211 -16.22 11.35 -8.41
N LEU A 212 -17.14 10.62 -7.80
CA LEU A 212 -16.84 9.58 -6.80
C LEU A 212 -17.09 8.21 -7.40
N THR A 213 -16.06 7.38 -7.44
CA THR A 213 -16.16 5.95 -7.75
C THR A 213 -15.93 5.15 -6.48
N CYS A 214 -16.90 4.38 -6.01
CA CYS A 214 -16.80 3.63 -4.76
C CYS A 214 -17.28 2.18 -4.89
N ALA A 215 -16.81 1.32 -3.99
CA ALA A 215 -17.21 -0.08 -3.89
C ALA A 215 -17.22 -0.55 -2.44
N ASP A 216 -17.99 -1.61 -2.17
CA ASP A 216 -17.95 -2.37 -0.91
C ASP A 216 -17.19 -3.69 -1.12
N PRO A 217 -15.93 -3.79 -0.67
CA PRO A 217 -15.16 -5.02 -0.77
C PRO A 217 -15.74 -6.19 0.04
N THR A 218 -16.56 -5.92 1.06
CA THR A 218 -17.20 -6.97 1.86
C THR A 218 -18.33 -7.67 1.11
N GLN A 219 -18.85 -7.05 0.05
CA GLN A 219 -19.98 -7.55 -0.72
C GLN A 219 -21.23 -7.79 0.14
N THR A 220 -21.41 -7.03 1.23
CA THR A 220 -22.52 -7.21 2.17
C THR A 220 -23.51 -6.06 2.14
N LEU A 221 -23.08 -4.86 1.76
CA LEU A 221 -23.87 -3.65 1.85
C LEU A 221 -24.80 -3.45 0.64
N GLU A 222 -25.97 -2.85 0.91
CA GLU A 222 -26.87 -2.37 -0.15
C GLU A 222 -26.55 -0.93 -0.57
N ASN A 223 -25.98 -0.14 0.36
CA ASN A 223 -25.68 1.27 0.16
C ASN A 223 -24.38 1.64 0.87
N LEU A 224 -23.66 2.61 0.32
CA LEU A 224 -22.62 3.38 1.01
C LEU A 224 -23.10 4.79 1.25
N ALA A 225 -22.79 5.32 2.43
CA ALA A 225 -23.07 6.71 2.78
C ALA A 225 -21.75 7.46 2.97
N PHE A 226 -21.70 8.67 2.43
CA PHE A 226 -20.59 9.61 2.58
C PHE A 226 -21.14 10.89 3.20
N VAL A 227 -20.51 11.35 4.26
CA VAL A 227 -20.69 12.73 4.72
C VAL A 227 -19.98 13.62 3.72
N ILE A 228 -20.64 14.67 3.26
CA ILE A 228 -20.08 15.68 2.34
C ILE A 228 -19.82 16.99 3.07
N LYS A 229 -20.64 17.28 4.09
CA LYS A 229 -20.56 18.49 4.91
C LYS A 229 -20.97 18.13 6.32
N ALA A 230 -20.23 18.64 7.31
CA ALA A 230 -20.53 18.50 8.72
C ALA A 230 -20.48 19.87 9.42
N ASP A 231 -21.15 20.00 10.57
CA ASP A 231 -21.01 21.17 11.43
C ASP A 231 -19.69 21.13 12.24
N GLU A 232 -19.41 22.18 13.03
CA GLU A 232 -18.21 22.26 13.89
C GLU A 232 -18.12 21.15 14.94
N ARG A 233 -19.23 20.46 15.23
CA ARG A 233 -19.29 19.31 16.16
C ARG A 233 -19.18 17.98 15.42
N GLY A 234 -19.01 18.02 14.10
CA GLY A 234 -18.91 16.84 13.27
C GLY A 234 -20.24 16.16 12.94
N THR A 235 -21.37 16.81 13.22
CA THR A 235 -22.70 16.32 12.87
C THR A 235 -22.88 16.42 11.36
N PRO A 236 -23.22 15.33 10.65
CA PRO A 236 -23.40 15.39 9.21
C PRO A 236 -24.58 16.30 8.83
N LEU A 237 -24.30 17.33 8.03
CA LEU A 237 -25.27 18.26 7.45
C LEU A 237 -25.74 17.82 6.07
N VAL A 238 -24.84 17.27 5.27
CA VAL A 238 -25.12 16.76 3.93
C VAL A 238 -24.55 15.35 3.80
N ARG A 239 -25.40 14.42 3.34
CA ARG A 239 -25.03 13.02 3.06
C ARG A 239 -25.28 12.69 1.61
N LEU A 240 -24.32 12.01 1.01
CA LEU A 240 -24.48 11.31 -0.25
C LEU A 240 -24.71 9.83 0.05
N VAL A 241 -25.79 9.26 -0.48
CA VAL A 241 -26.06 7.82 -0.38
C VAL A 241 -25.96 7.22 -1.78
N VAL A 242 -25.04 6.27 -1.95
CA VAL A 242 -24.79 5.55 -3.19
C VAL A 242 -25.37 4.15 -3.08
N ARG A 243 -26.30 3.79 -3.96
CA ARG A 243 -26.82 2.43 -4.08
C ARG A 243 -25.76 1.53 -4.72
N LEU A 244 -25.45 0.41 -4.08
CA LEU A 244 -24.46 -0.54 -4.57
C LEU A 244 -25.07 -1.61 -5.46
N PRO A 245 -24.30 -2.21 -6.40
CA PRO A 245 -24.76 -3.33 -7.20
C PRO A 245 -25.06 -4.56 -6.32
N GLN A 246 -26.10 -5.30 -6.69
CA GLN A 246 -26.63 -6.43 -5.91
C GLN A 246 -26.57 -7.72 -6.73
N GLY A 247 -26.84 -8.87 -6.09
CA GLY A 247 -26.75 -10.18 -6.72
C GLY A 247 -25.32 -10.53 -7.13
N ASP A 248 -25.15 -11.03 -8.35
CA ASP A 248 -23.85 -11.46 -8.89
C ASP A 248 -22.87 -10.30 -9.11
N GLU A 249 -23.35 -9.06 -9.05
CA GLU A 249 -22.53 -7.85 -9.25
C GLU A 249 -22.00 -7.26 -7.92
N ARG A 250 -22.26 -7.90 -6.77
CA ARG A 250 -21.76 -7.39 -5.48
C ARG A 250 -20.23 -7.22 -5.49
N GLY A 251 -19.76 -6.09 -4.97
CA GLY A 251 -18.35 -5.69 -5.00
C GLY A 251 -17.93 -4.91 -6.24
N ARG A 252 -18.78 -4.83 -7.28
CA ARG A 252 -18.56 -3.92 -8.41
C ARG A 252 -18.64 -2.46 -7.96
N SER A 253 -17.79 -1.62 -8.54
CA SER A 253 -17.79 -0.18 -8.28
C SER A 253 -18.94 0.56 -8.96
N VAL A 254 -19.33 1.68 -8.37
CA VAL A 254 -20.34 2.62 -8.89
C VAL A 254 -19.74 4.02 -8.91
N THR A 255 -19.97 4.75 -10.00
CA THR A 255 -19.56 6.14 -10.14
C THR A 255 -20.77 7.07 -10.05
N VAL A 256 -20.65 8.11 -9.23
CA VAL A 256 -21.64 9.18 -9.07
C VAL A 256 -20.96 10.54 -9.18
N ASN A 257 -21.71 11.55 -9.62
CA ASN A 257 -21.24 12.93 -9.67
C ASN A 257 -22.12 13.80 -8.77
N PHE A 258 -21.53 14.70 -7.99
CA PHE A 258 -22.25 15.63 -7.13
C PHE A 258 -21.49 16.96 -7.00
N LEU A 259 -22.16 17.97 -6.43
CA LEU A 259 -21.56 19.27 -6.13
C LEU A 259 -21.30 19.40 -4.63
N ILE A 260 -20.16 19.98 -4.25
CA ILE A 260 -19.85 20.42 -2.90
C ILE A 260 -20.19 21.92 -2.80
N ASP A 261 -21.40 22.25 -2.32
CA ASP A 261 -21.82 23.61 -1.95
C ASP A 261 -21.78 23.84 -0.41
#